data_AF-A0A961EDC2-F1
#
_entry.id   AF-A0A961EDC2-F1
#
_cell.length_a   1.000
_cell.length_b   1.000
_cell.length_c   1.000
_cell.angle_alpha   90.00
_cell.angle_beta   90.00
_cell.angle_gamma   90.00
#
_symmetry.space_group_name_H-M   'P 1'
#
loop_
_entity.id
_entity.type
_entity.pdbx_description
1 polymer ?
#
loop_
_entity_poly.entity_id
_entity_poly.type
_entity_poly.pdbx_seq_one_letter_code
_entity_poly.pdbx_strand_id
1 'polypeptide(L)'
;MTDTPFRIPTLTTAKFDDHGPGFDDMEIVCGLQEPADYILNGVENHDRAGFASVGLTAYAKFTGTYRNESVFTAMRDMVNDLHHLADAMGLDWAEVSEQCQYEHEIRFND
;
A
#
# COMPACT_ATOMS: atom_id res chain seq x y z
N MET A 1 -1.84 30.51 -1.54
CA MET A 1 -0.58 29.73 -1.50
C MET A 1 -0.07 29.76 -0.08
N THR A 2 -0.33 28.71 0.68
CA THR A 2 0.30 28.48 2.00
C THR A 2 0.76 27.04 2.01
N ASP A 3 2.02 26.91 1.65
CA ASP A 3 2.85 25.72 1.74
C ASP A 3 2.88 25.27 3.21
N THR A 4 2.19 24.18 3.52
CA THR A 4 2.34 23.51 4.82
C THR A 4 2.99 22.17 4.52
N PRO A 5 4.30 22.00 4.81
CA PRO A 5 4.98 20.76 4.48
C PRO A 5 4.33 19.65 5.27
N PHE A 6 3.89 18.60 4.57
CA PHE A 6 3.51 17.33 5.16
C PHE A 6 4.59 16.95 6.17
N ARG A 7 4.29 17.02 7.48
CA ARG A 7 5.18 16.46 8.49
C ARG A 7 5.04 14.96 8.37
N ILE A 8 5.87 14.37 7.51
CA ILE A 8 6.16 12.94 7.56
C ILE A 8 6.59 12.70 9.02
N PRO A 9 5.88 11.84 9.78
CA PRO A 9 6.40 11.38 11.06
C PRO A 9 7.84 10.96 10.81
N THR A 10 8.77 11.29 11.71
CA THR A 10 10.14 10.79 11.57
C THR A 10 10.06 9.26 11.63
N LEU A 11 9.94 8.60 10.47
CA LEU A 11 9.89 7.16 10.34
C LEU A 11 11.22 6.71 10.90
N THR A 12 11.18 6.10 12.08
CA THR A 12 12.40 5.63 12.69
C THR A 12 12.81 4.49 11.78
N THR A 13 13.85 4.67 10.97
CA THR A 13 14.38 3.58 10.15
C THR A 13 14.74 2.46 11.12
N ALA A 14 13.82 1.52 11.29
CA ALA A 14 14.13 0.23 11.83
C ALA A 14 15.28 -0.27 10.97
N LYS A 15 16.34 -0.74 11.63
CA LYS A 15 17.64 -1.04 11.02
C LYS A 15 17.52 -2.22 10.06
N PHE A 16 16.94 -1.98 8.89
CA PHE A 16 16.89 -2.91 7.77
C PHE A 16 17.99 -2.53 6.78
N ASP A 17 18.53 -3.54 6.10
CA ASP A 17 19.72 -3.44 5.25
C ASP A 17 19.52 -2.50 4.04
N ASP A 18 18.29 -2.09 3.75
CA ASP A 18 17.87 -1.26 2.61
C ASP A 18 17.41 0.16 2.99
N HIS A 19 17.56 0.58 4.25
CA HIS A 19 17.18 1.91 4.76
C HIS A 19 15.69 2.30 4.60
N GLY A 20 14.81 1.35 4.29
CA GLY A 20 13.36 1.59 4.14
C GLY A 20 12.61 1.67 5.48
N PRO A 21 11.35 2.15 5.49
CA PRO A 21 10.50 2.15 6.68
C PRO A 21 10.13 0.72 7.10
N GLY A 22 9.90 0.53 8.41
CA GLY A 22 9.41 -0.72 8.96
C GLY A 22 7.89 -0.85 8.91
N PHE A 23 7.37 -2.02 9.28
CA PHE A 23 5.93 -2.26 9.34
C PHE A 23 5.25 -1.42 10.43
N ASP A 24 5.91 -1.14 11.56
CA ASP A 24 5.37 -0.27 12.61
C ASP A 24 5.18 1.17 12.10
N ASP A 25 6.11 1.68 11.28
CA ASP A 25 6.00 2.99 10.63
C ASP A 25 4.81 3.03 9.65
N MET A 26 4.62 1.94 8.88
CA MET A 26 3.49 1.79 7.96
C MET A 26 2.16 1.72 8.70
N GLU A 27 2.06 0.98 9.80
CA GLU A 27 0.85 0.89 10.62
C GLU A 27 0.46 2.24 11.21
N ILE A 28 1.45 3.08 11.58
CA ILE A 28 1.19 4.47 11.97
C ILE A 28 0.64 5.26 10.78
N VAL A 29 1.33 5.26 9.63
CA VAL A 29 0.91 6.05 8.47
C VAL A 29 -0.46 5.64 7.94
N CYS A 30 -0.76 4.34 7.88
CA CYS A 30 -2.01 3.79 7.36
C CYS A 30 -3.13 3.71 8.42
N GLY A 31 -2.78 3.83 9.70
CA GLY A 31 -3.73 3.87 10.83
C GLY A 31 -4.19 5.26 11.24
N LEU A 32 -3.62 6.33 10.68
CA LEU A 32 -4.02 7.72 10.90
C LEU A 32 -5.35 8.04 10.18
N GLN A 33 -6.45 7.53 10.73
CA GLN A 33 -7.80 7.95 10.35
C GLN A 33 -8.09 9.33 10.97
N GLU A 34 -7.60 10.41 10.33
CA GLU A 34 -7.99 11.78 10.72
C GLU A 34 -9.47 12.05 10.39
N PRO A 35 -10.18 12.83 11.22
CA PRO A 35 -11.64 12.92 11.21
C PRO A 35 -12.17 13.58 9.95
N ALA A 36 -13.33 13.08 9.53
CA ALA A 36 -14.17 13.58 8.44
C ALA A 36 -14.12 15.11 8.31
N ASP A 37 -13.56 15.61 7.20
CA ASP A 37 -14.05 16.79 6.44
C ASP A 37 -13.01 17.30 5.41
N TYR A 38 -12.48 16.45 4.53
CA TYR A 38 -11.78 16.92 3.32
C TYR A 38 -12.01 15.98 2.12
N ILE A 39 -13.19 16.08 1.50
CA ILE A 39 -13.56 15.34 0.29
C ILE A 39 -13.07 16.09 -0.97
N LEU A 40 -12.14 15.44 -1.68
CA LEU A 40 -11.97 15.30 -3.14
C LEU A 40 -10.47 15.10 -3.43
N ASN A 41 -10.09 13.84 -3.69
CA ASN A 41 -8.75 13.32 -4.06
C ASN A 41 -7.82 12.82 -2.94
N GLY A 42 -8.01 13.23 -1.68
CA GLY A 42 -7.13 12.81 -0.55
C GLY A 42 -7.59 11.56 0.21
N VAL A 43 -8.89 11.37 0.35
CA VAL A 43 -9.50 10.27 1.14
C VAL A 43 -9.31 8.92 0.46
N GLU A 44 -9.41 8.86 -0.88
CA GLU A 44 -9.28 7.60 -1.62
C GLU A 44 -7.87 6.98 -1.55
N ASN A 45 -6.82 7.80 -1.64
CA ASN A 45 -5.46 7.27 -1.66
C ASN A 45 -5.04 6.72 -0.30
N HIS A 46 -5.46 7.39 0.78
CA HIS A 46 -5.18 6.93 2.13
C HIS A 46 -5.96 5.64 2.45
N ASP A 47 -7.24 5.58 2.10
CA ASP A 47 -8.06 4.37 2.30
C ASP A 47 -7.52 3.19 1.47
N ARG A 48 -7.18 3.42 0.20
CA ARG A 48 -6.55 2.40 -0.66
C ARG A 48 -5.21 1.94 -0.10
N ALA A 49 -4.39 2.85 0.42
CA ALA A 49 -3.14 2.51 1.10
C ALA A 49 -3.41 1.71 2.39
N GLY A 50 -4.44 2.06 3.15
CA GLY A 50 -4.90 1.33 4.33
C GLY A 50 -5.27 -0.12 3.97
N PHE A 51 -6.11 -0.32 2.94
CA PHE A 51 -6.46 -1.65 2.45
C PHE A 51 -5.24 -2.45 1.98
N ALA A 52 -4.35 -1.82 1.20
CA ALA A 52 -3.12 -2.46 0.73
C ALA A 52 -2.21 -2.85 1.90
N SER A 53 -2.13 -2.04 2.96
CA SER A 53 -1.29 -2.31 4.13
C SER A 53 -1.72 -3.57 4.89
N VAL A 54 -3.02 -3.88 4.92
CA VAL A 54 -3.56 -5.12 5.50
C VAL A 54 -3.05 -6.33 4.71
N GLY A 55 -3.13 -6.27 3.38
CA GLY A 55 -2.66 -7.33 2.49
C GLY A 55 -1.15 -7.55 2.61
N LEU A 56 -0.37 -6.47 2.57
CA LEU A 56 1.09 -6.53 2.69
C LEU A 56 1.53 -7.04 4.06
N THR A 57 0.86 -6.63 5.14
CA THR A 57 1.10 -7.14 6.49
C THR A 57 0.84 -8.64 6.59
N ALA A 58 -0.26 -9.12 6.02
CA ALA A 58 -0.60 -10.53 6.00
C ALA A 58 0.44 -11.34 5.22
N TYR A 59 0.81 -10.86 4.02
CA TYR A 59 1.87 -11.43 3.20
C TYR A 59 3.20 -11.54 3.97
N ALA A 60 3.68 -10.43 4.54
CA ALA A 60 4.96 -10.37 5.22
C ALA A 60 5.00 -11.24 6.49
N LYS A 61 3.89 -11.37 7.20
CA LYS A 61 3.77 -12.28 8.36
C LYS A 61 3.84 -13.74 7.91
N PHE A 62 3.26 -14.08 6.76
CA PHE A 62 3.26 -15.44 6.23
C PHE A 62 4.62 -15.85 5.67
N THR A 63 5.30 -14.97 4.93
CA THR A 63 6.62 -15.24 4.33
C THR A 63 7.79 -15.05 5.31
N GLY A 64 7.54 -14.43 6.46
CA GLY A 64 8.55 -14.21 7.51
C GLY A 64 9.36 -12.93 7.35
N THR A 65 8.98 -12.05 6.40
CA THR A 65 9.67 -10.79 6.12
C THR A 65 9.27 -9.66 7.08
N TYR A 66 8.11 -9.76 7.75
CA TYR A 66 7.55 -8.70 8.62
C TYR A 66 8.52 -8.14 9.68
N ARG A 67 9.37 -9.00 10.27
CA ARG A 67 10.31 -8.61 11.34
C ARG A 67 11.75 -8.42 10.87
N ASN A 68 12.06 -8.90 9.68
CA ASN A 68 13.44 -9.09 9.23
C ASN A 68 13.78 -8.18 8.04
N GLU A 69 12.78 -7.61 7.39
CA GLU A 69 12.93 -6.82 6.17
C GLU A 69 12.07 -5.57 6.22
N SER A 70 12.39 -4.60 5.36
CA SER A 70 11.61 -3.38 5.24
C SER A 70 10.31 -3.62 4.48
N VAL A 71 9.42 -2.64 4.58
CA VAL A 71 8.19 -2.57 3.76
C VAL A 71 8.51 -2.59 2.27
N PHE A 72 9.62 -1.95 1.85
CA PHE A 72 10.02 -1.90 0.44
C PHE A 72 10.33 -3.30 -0.11
N THR A 73 11.14 -4.07 0.62
CA THR A 73 11.51 -5.42 0.20
C THR A 73 10.29 -6.34 0.18
N ALA A 74 9.48 -6.35 1.25
CA ALA A 74 8.26 -7.13 1.29
C ALA A 74 7.25 -6.76 0.18
N MET A 75 7.13 -5.47 -0.14
CA MET A 75 6.25 -5.00 -1.21
C MET A 75 6.76 -5.43 -2.59
N ARG A 76 8.08 -5.35 -2.82
CA ARG A 76 8.70 -5.81 -4.07
C ARG A 76 8.44 -7.30 -4.30
N ASP A 77 8.61 -8.11 -3.27
CA ASP A 77 8.41 -9.56 -3.37
C ASP A 77 6.92 -9.88 -3.59
N MET A 78 6.02 -9.22 -2.87
CA MET A 78 4.58 -9.36 -3.09
C MET A 78 4.17 -9.00 -4.52
N VAL A 79 4.71 -7.91 -5.09
CA VAL A 79 4.42 -7.51 -6.48
C VAL A 79 4.93 -8.54 -7.48
N ASN A 80 6.12 -9.12 -7.27
CA ASN A 80 6.63 -10.19 -8.13
C ASN A 80 5.75 -11.45 -8.05
N ASP A 81 5.28 -11.82 -6.85
CA ASP A 81 4.36 -12.95 -6.67
C ASP A 81 3.00 -12.70 -7.34
N LEU A 82 2.49 -11.46 -7.29
CA LEU A 82 1.28 -11.06 -8.01
C LEU A 82 1.46 -11.13 -9.54
N HIS A 83 2.65 -10.78 -10.04
CA HIS A 83 2.97 -10.93 -11.46
C HIS A 83 2.98 -12.41 -11.87
N HIS A 84 3.60 -13.27 -11.06
CA HIS A 84 3.53 -14.73 -11.28
C HIS A 84 2.12 -15.29 -11.19
N LEU A 85 1.28 -14.74 -10.30
CA LEU A 85 -0.13 -15.10 -10.21
C LEU A 85 -0.89 -14.67 -11.48
N ALA A 86 -0.64 -13.46 -12.01
CA ALA A 86 -1.24 -13.00 -13.25
C ALA A 86 -0.91 -13.93 -14.41
N ASP A 87 0.37 -14.30 -14.57
CA ASP A 87 0.82 -15.29 -15.57
C ASP A 87 0.08 -16.63 -15.40
N ALA A 88 -0.02 -17.14 -14.17
CA ALA A 88 -0.68 -18.41 -13.88
C ALA A 88 -2.20 -18.37 -14.19
N MET A 89 -2.83 -17.21 -14.03
CA MET A 89 -4.25 -16.99 -14.31
C MET A 89 -4.51 -16.57 -15.77
N GLY A 90 -3.47 -16.34 -16.57
CA GLY A 90 -3.59 -15.86 -17.95
C GLY A 90 -4.06 -14.41 -18.06
N LEU A 91 -3.78 -13.58 -17.06
CA LEU A 91 -4.09 -12.15 -17.03
C LEU A 91 -2.91 -11.35 -17.60
N ASP A 92 -3.18 -10.28 -18.35
CA ASP A 92 -2.15 -9.34 -18.77
C ASP A 92 -1.78 -8.43 -17.59
N TRP A 93 -0.55 -8.54 -17.10
CA TRP A 93 -0.04 -7.71 -16.02
C TRP A 93 -0.10 -6.21 -16.34
N ALA A 94 0.15 -5.83 -17.60
CA ALA A 94 0.11 -4.43 -18.00
C ALA A 94 -1.30 -3.83 -17.87
N GLU A 95 -2.34 -4.62 -18.17
CA GLU A 95 -3.74 -4.23 -18.02
C GLU A 95 -4.15 -4.17 -16.54
N VAL A 96 -3.76 -5.17 -15.73
CA VAL A 96 -4.09 -5.24 -14.30
C VAL A 96 -3.41 -4.14 -13.47
N SER A 97 -2.22 -3.70 -13.88
CA SER A 97 -1.45 -2.68 -13.18
C SER A 97 -1.70 -1.24 -13.69
N GLU A 98 -2.55 -1.08 -14.70
CA GLU A 98 -2.95 0.24 -15.19
C GLU A 98 -3.78 0.99 -14.13
N GLN A 99 -3.62 2.32 -14.04
CA GLN A 99 -4.45 3.15 -13.16
C GLN A 99 -5.90 3.11 -13.65
N CYS A 100 -6.73 2.28 -13.02
CA CYS A 100 -8.16 2.17 -13.32
C CYS A 100 -8.87 3.52 -13.30
N GLN A 101 -9.34 4.00 -14.47
CA GLN A 101 -10.38 5.02 -14.61
C GLN A 101 -11.79 4.39 -14.71
N TYR A 102 -11.98 3.19 -14.15
CA TYR A 102 -13.20 2.41 -14.34
C TYR A 102 -14.32 2.82 -13.38
N GLU A 103 -14.89 4.01 -13.59
CA GLU A 103 -16.25 4.32 -13.09
C GLU A 103 -17.31 3.34 -13.64
N HIS A 104 -17.00 2.65 -14.75
CA HIS A 104 -17.95 1.84 -15.51
C HIS A 104 -18.05 0.36 -15.08
N GLU A 105 -17.15 -0.13 -14.23
CA GLU A 105 -17.14 -1.55 -13.80
C GLU A 105 -17.66 -1.77 -12.38
N ILE A 106 -17.97 -0.69 -11.66
CA ILE A 106 -18.63 -0.77 -10.36
C ILE A 106 -20.08 -1.22 -10.59
N ARG A 107 -20.33 -2.52 -10.42
CA ARG A 107 -21.69 -3.04 -10.36
C ARG A 107 -22.34 -2.56 -9.06
N PHE A 108 -23.19 -1.55 -9.17
CA PHE A 108 -24.17 -1.26 -8.13
C PHE A 108 -25.20 -2.40 -8.15
N ASN A 109 -25.27 -3.16 -7.06
CA ASN A 109 -26.40 -4.08 -6.86
C ASN A 109 -27.63 -3.23 -6.54
N ASP A 110 -28.65 -3.29 -7.39
CA ASP A 110 -30.01 -2.82 -7.10
C ASP A 110 -30.70 -3.68 -6.02
#